data_AF-A0A8H7A671-F1
#
_entry.id   AF-A0A8H7A671-F1
#
_cell.length_a   1.000
_cell.length_b   1.000
_cell.length_c   1.000
_cell.angle_alpha   90.00
_cell.angle_beta   90.00
_cell.angle_gamma   90.00
#
_symmetry.space_group_name_H-M   'P 1'
#
loop_
_entity.id
_entity.type
_entity.pdbx_description
1 polymer ?
#
loop_
_entity_poly.entity_id
_entity_poly.type
_entity_poly.pdbx_seq_one_letter_code
_entity_poly.pdbx_strand_id
1 'polypeptide(L)'
;MSNGTYQNLVLHEVQKSTIKHDIRYFLEHELSAIRQARSLSPNWPTKEQVQALVELAVPLFIFAATVCRYVGTKGGVPERYLDKGLQYRKATFSQLDRTYLPVLDQLLTEQEDDDRET
;
A
#
# COMPACT_ATOMS: atom_id res chain seq x y z
N MET A 1 40.53 -16.25 5.52
CA MET A 1 39.71 -15.76 6.64
C MET A 1 38.99 -14.51 6.18
N SER A 2 37.72 -14.64 5.78
CA SER A 2 36.88 -13.52 5.38
C SER A 2 36.01 -13.11 6.57
N ASN A 3 36.33 -11.97 7.18
CA ASN A 3 35.50 -11.34 8.21
C ASN A 3 34.17 -10.90 7.57
N GLY A 4 33.15 -11.75 7.64
CA GLY A 4 31.80 -11.39 7.26
C GLY A 4 31.22 -10.42 8.30
N THR A 5 31.15 -9.13 7.96
CA THR A 5 30.36 -8.16 8.71
C THR A 5 28.88 -8.46 8.51
N TYR A 6 28.26 -9.15 9.46
CA TYR A 6 26.82 -9.32 9.50
C TYR A 6 26.18 -7.99 9.89
N GLN A 7 25.45 -7.36 8.96
CA GLN A 7 24.57 -6.23 9.29
C GLN A 7 23.30 -6.79 9.91
N ASN A 8 23.01 -6.36 11.14
CA ASN A 8 21.79 -6.70 11.85
C ASN A 8 20.62 -6.01 11.12
N LEU A 9 19.90 -6.77 10.29
CA LEU A 9 18.76 -6.30 9.50
C LEU A 9 17.48 -6.73 10.21
N VAL A 10 16.73 -5.77 10.72
CA VAL A 10 15.40 -6.00 11.26
C VAL A 10 14.45 -6.22 10.08
N LEU A 11 14.26 -7.48 9.70
CA LEU A 11 13.52 -7.89 8.51
C LEU A 11 12.13 -7.25 8.40
N HIS A 12 11.41 -7.08 9.51
CA HIS A 12 10.06 -6.50 9.50
C HIS A 12 10.05 -4.98 9.18
N GLU A 13 11.10 -4.23 9.50
CA GLU A 13 11.23 -2.80 9.14
C GLU A 13 11.65 -2.62 7.69
N VAL A 14 12.55 -3.50 7.21
CA VAL A 14 12.95 -3.58 5.80
C VAL A 14 11.74 -3.93 4.93
N GLN A 15 10.90 -4.86 5.39
CA GLN A 15 9.66 -5.22 4.69
C GLN A 15 8.69 -4.03 4.61
N LYS A 16 8.45 -3.30 5.71
CA LYS A 16 7.55 -2.14 5.69
C LYS A 16 8.02 -1.02 4.76
N SER A 17 9.31 -0.70 4.77
CA SER A 17 9.87 0.34 3.90
C SER A 17 9.87 -0.07 2.43
N THR A 18 10.19 -1.34 2.14
CA THR A 18 10.14 -1.92 0.79
C THR A 18 8.70 -1.95 0.26
N ILE A 19 7.74 -2.47 1.04
CA ILE A 19 6.31 -2.50 0.68
C ILE A 19 5.79 -1.09 0.38
N LYS A 20 6.15 -0.10 1.21
CA LYS A 20 5.77 1.30 0.98
C LYS A 20 6.34 1.85 -0.32
N HIS A 21 7.59 1.53 -0.63
CA HIS A 21 8.24 1.93 -1.87
C HIS A 21 7.56 1.31 -3.09
N ASP A 22 7.32 -0.01 -3.05
CA ASP A 22 6.71 -0.77 -4.15
C ASP A 22 5.28 -0.32 -4.43
N ILE A 23 4.49 -0.08 -3.37
CA ILE A 23 3.14 0.48 -3.48
C ILE A 23 3.17 1.86 -4.13
N ARG A 24 4.11 2.73 -3.73
CA ARG A 24 4.24 4.06 -4.33
C ARG A 24 4.56 3.95 -5.81
N TYR A 25 5.57 3.16 -6.15
CA TYR A 25 5.99 2.96 -7.53
C TYR A 25 4.83 2.45 -8.40
N PHE A 26 4.09 1.46 -7.91
CA PHE A 26 2.90 0.94 -8.59
C PHE A 26 1.83 2.01 -8.80
N LEU A 27 1.47 2.76 -7.77
CA LEU A 27 0.45 3.82 -7.85
C LEU A 27 0.85 4.91 -8.86
N GLU A 28 2.10 5.36 -8.83
CA GLU A 28 2.62 6.36 -9.78
C GLU A 28 2.56 5.84 -11.22
N HIS A 29 2.94 4.58 -11.44
CA HIS A 29 2.87 3.95 -12.75
C HIS A 29 1.44 3.87 -13.28
N GLU A 30 0.51 3.27 -12.53
CA GLU A 30 -0.87 3.06 -12.95
C GLU A 30 -1.64 4.37 -13.13
N LEU A 31 -1.49 5.32 -12.20
CA LEU A 31 -2.16 6.62 -12.32
C LEU A 31 -1.60 7.44 -13.49
N SER A 32 -0.29 7.32 -13.79
CA SER A 32 0.29 7.92 -15.00
C SER A 32 -0.28 7.30 -16.28
N ALA A 33 -0.48 5.98 -16.31
CA ALA A 33 -1.12 5.31 -17.44
C ALA A 33 -2.58 5.78 -17.63
N ILE A 34 -3.35 5.90 -16.54
CA ILE A 34 -4.72 6.45 -16.59
C ILE A 34 -4.71 7.90 -17.08
N ARG A 35 -3.80 8.74 -16.57
CA ARG A 35 -3.64 10.14 -16.99
C ARG A 35 -3.44 10.27 -18.49
N GLN A 36 -2.52 9.46 -19.04
CA GLN A 36 -2.22 9.45 -20.47
C GLN A 36 -3.42 8.96 -21.30
N ALA A 37 -4.01 7.83 -20.92
CA ALA A 37 -5.15 7.24 -21.62
C ALA A 37 -6.41 8.12 -21.61
N ARG A 38 -6.53 9.02 -20.63
CA ARG A 38 -7.69 9.91 -20.44
C ARG A 38 -7.38 11.38 -20.73
N SER A 39 -6.17 11.69 -21.21
CA SER A 39 -5.71 13.05 -21.53
C SER A 39 -5.94 14.04 -20.37
N LEU A 40 -5.68 13.61 -19.14
CA LEU A 40 -5.85 14.43 -17.94
C LEU A 40 -4.70 15.42 -17.79
N SER A 41 -4.87 16.39 -16.88
CA SER A 41 -3.85 17.37 -16.54
C SER A 41 -2.50 16.71 -16.22
N PRO A 42 -1.36 17.26 -16.69
CA PRO A 42 -0.03 16.79 -16.31
C PRO A 42 0.23 16.80 -14.80
N ASN A 43 -0.47 17.68 -14.06
CA ASN A 43 -0.35 17.80 -12.61
C ASN A 43 -1.22 16.81 -11.83
N TRP A 44 -2.02 15.98 -12.52
CA TRP A 44 -2.81 14.93 -11.90
C TRP A 44 -2.07 13.58 -11.94
N PRO A 45 -2.14 12.75 -10.89
CA PRO A 45 -2.55 13.10 -9.52
C PRO A 45 -1.50 13.99 -8.84
N THR A 46 -1.90 14.69 -7.77
CA THR A 46 -0.90 15.43 -6.96
C THR A 46 -0.04 14.45 -6.13
N LYS A 47 1.15 14.91 -5.72
CA LYS A 47 2.04 14.10 -4.87
C LYS A 47 1.39 13.75 -3.53
N GLU A 48 0.57 14.66 -3.00
CA GLU A 48 -0.15 14.49 -1.74
C GLU A 48 -1.25 13.41 -1.89
N GLN A 49 -1.95 13.38 -3.02
CA GLN A 49 -2.94 12.33 -3.31
C GLN A 49 -2.27 10.96 -3.42
N VAL A 50 -1.13 10.86 -4.11
CA VAL A 50 -0.35 9.61 -4.19
C VAL A 50 0.12 9.18 -2.80
N GLN A 51 0.73 10.10 -2.04
CA GLN A 51 1.18 9.82 -0.68
C GLN A 51 0.03 9.35 0.21
N ALA A 52 -1.15 9.95 0.07
CA ALA A 52 -2.32 9.57 0.82
C ALA A 52 -2.84 8.17 0.47
N LEU A 53 -2.75 7.76 -0.80
CA LEU A 53 -3.07 6.41 -1.24
C LEU A 53 -2.04 5.38 -0.77
N VAL A 54 -0.75 5.73 -0.75
CA VAL A 54 0.31 4.87 -0.20
C VAL A 54 0.03 4.57 1.26
N GLU A 55 -0.30 5.58 2.06
CA GLU A 55 -0.65 5.41 3.48
C GLU A 55 -1.87 4.51 3.69
N LEU A 56 -2.84 4.56 2.78
CA LEU A 56 -4.02 3.69 2.83
C LEU A 56 -3.72 2.27 2.37
N ALA A 57 -2.80 2.12 1.42
CA ALA A 57 -2.49 0.84 0.83
C ALA A 57 -1.50 0.04 1.68
N VAL A 58 -0.67 0.66 2.52
CA VAL A 58 0.28 -0.11 3.35
C VAL A 58 -0.45 -0.85 4.46
N PRO A 59 -0.19 -2.15 4.68
CA PRO A 59 0.74 -3.03 3.93
C PRO A 59 0.10 -3.77 2.74
N LEU A 60 -1.21 -3.63 2.54
CA LEU A 60 -2.03 -4.36 1.57
C LEU A 60 -2.02 -3.78 0.14
N PHE A 61 -1.14 -4.30 -0.71
CA PHE A 61 -1.06 -3.94 -2.14
C PHE A 61 -2.40 -4.06 -2.90
N ILE A 62 -3.29 -4.95 -2.46
CA ILE A 62 -4.64 -5.12 -3.05
C ILE A 62 -5.46 -3.84 -3.04
N PHE A 63 -5.31 -2.98 -2.02
CA PHE A 63 -6.01 -1.69 -1.97
C PHE A 63 -5.54 -0.78 -3.12
N ALA A 64 -4.23 -0.68 -3.33
CA ALA A 64 -3.67 0.13 -4.42
C ALA A 64 -4.20 -0.33 -5.79
N ALA A 65 -4.15 -1.64 -6.06
CA ALA A 65 -4.67 -2.21 -7.31
C ALA A 65 -6.18 -1.96 -7.48
N THR A 66 -6.96 -2.08 -6.40
CA THR A 66 -8.41 -1.85 -6.42
C THR A 66 -8.74 -0.39 -6.74
N VAL A 67 -8.04 0.56 -6.11
CA VAL A 67 -8.24 1.99 -6.38
C VAL A 67 -7.88 2.33 -7.82
N CYS A 68 -6.76 1.83 -8.35
CA CYS A 68 -6.36 2.07 -9.74
C CYS A 68 -7.42 1.55 -10.72
N ARG A 69 -7.94 0.33 -10.51
CA ARG A 69 -9.04 -0.22 -11.33
C ARG A 69 -10.30 0.64 -11.25
N TYR A 70 -10.67 1.07 -10.04
CA TYR A 70 -11.84 1.93 -9.82
C TYR A 70 -11.70 3.28 -10.54
N VAL A 71 -10.57 3.96 -10.35
CA VAL A 71 -10.24 5.26 -10.98
C VAL A 71 -10.18 5.14 -12.52
N GLY A 72 -9.65 4.03 -13.03
CA GLY A 72 -9.54 3.75 -14.46
C GLY A 72 -10.85 3.38 -15.18
N THR A 73 -11.95 3.15 -14.43
CA THR A 73 -13.24 2.65 -14.97
C THR A 73 -13.72 3.44 -16.19
N LYS A 74 -13.94 2.74 -17.31
CA LYS A 74 -14.42 3.33 -18.58
C LYS A 74 -15.72 4.11 -18.38
N GLY A 75 -15.84 5.27 -19.03
CA GLY A 75 -17.01 6.16 -18.90
C GLY A 75 -17.07 6.95 -17.59
N GLY A 76 -16.16 6.70 -16.63
CA GLY A 76 -16.04 7.49 -15.41
C GLY A 76 -15.17 8.73 -15.52
N VAL A 77 -15.16 9.52 -14.44
CA VAL A 77 -14.34 10.73 -14.24
C VAL A 77 -13.22 10.40 -13.23
N PRO A 78 -11.98 10.13 -13.68
CA PRO A 78 -10.91 9.61 -12.83
C PRO A 78 -10.59 10.52 -11.64
N GLU A 79 -10.59 11.84 -11.82
CA GLU A 79 -10.32 12.82 -10.76
C GLU A 79 -11.32 12.67 -9.61
N ARG A 80 -12.62 12.62 -9.94
CA ARG A 80 -13.69 12.44 -8.94
C ARG A 80 -13.61 11.07 -8.26
N TYR A 81 -13.20 10.03 -8.97
CA TYR A 81 -13.07 8.68 -8.40
C TYR A 81 -11.86 8.58 -7.48
N LEU A 82 -10.76 9.27 -7.80
CA LEU A 82 -9.59 9.37 -6.95
C LEU A 82 -9.96 10.05 -5.63
N ASP A 83 -10.67 11.19 -5.71
CA ASP A 83 -11.15 11.91 -4.52
C ASP A 83 -12.07 11.05 -3.65
N LYS A 84 -12.97 10.27 -4.27
CA LYS A 84 -13.80 9.30 -3.54
C LYS A 84 -12.99 8.18 -2.89
N GLY A 85 -11.98 7.65 -3.58
CA GLY A 85 -11.07 6.64 -3.03
C GLY A 85 -10.33 7.15 -1.80
N LEU A 86 -9.90 8.42 -1.82
CA LEU A 86 -9.26 9.10 -0.70
C LEU A 86 -10.21 9.34 0.49
N GLN A 87 -11.50 9.55 0.22
CA GLN A 87 -12.53 9.73 1.27
C GLN A 87 -12.87 8.43 2.02
N TYR A 88 -12.47 7.26 1.50
CA TYR A 88 -12.73 5.96 2.14
C TYR A 88 -11.99 5.77 3.49
N ARG A 89 -11.17 6.75 3.88
CA ARG A 89 -10.15 6.76 4.93
C ARG A 89 -10.57 6.45 6.38
N LYS A 90 -11.84 6.54 6.78
CA LYS A 90 -12.17 6.54 8.24
C LYS A 90 -13.07 5.43 8.76
N ALA A 91 -13.94 4.86 7.94
CA ALA A 91 -14.92 3.89 8.44
C ALA A 91 -14.51 2.42 8.18
N THR A 92 -13.83 2.14 7.07
CA THR A 92 -13.59 0.75 6.64
C THR A 92 -12.25 0.20 7.16
N PHE A 93 -11.21 1.01 7.30
CA PHE A 93 -9.94 0.56 7.87
C PHE A 93 -10.11 0.09 9.31
N SER A 94 -10.86 0.81 10.15
CA SER A 94 -11.16 0.36 11.52
C SER A 94 -11.94 -0.97 11.57
N GLN A 95 -12.70 -1.29 10.52
CA GLN A 95 -13.41 -2.56 10.40
C GLN A 95 -12.50 -3.70 9.92
N LEU A 96 -11.65 -3.43 8.94
CA LEU A 96 -10.66 -4.40 8.46
C LEU A 96 -9.61 -4.68 9.54
N ASP A 97 -9.15 -3.65 10.26
CA ASP A 97 -8.28 -3.77 11.42
C ASP A 97 -8.90 -4.72 12.46
N ARG A 98 -10.19 -4.56 12.77
CA ARG A 98 -10.91 -5.49 13.67
C ARG A 98 -10.99 -6.92 13.16
N THR A 99 -11.03 -7.13 11.85
CA THR A 99 -11.15 -8.47 11.25
C THR A 99 -9.78 -9.16 11.09
N TYR A 100 -8.75 -8.42 10.67
CA TYR A 100 -7.45 -8.99 10.33
C TYR A 100 -6.42 -8.90 11.45
N LEU A 101 -6.46 -7.88 12.32
CA LEU A 101 -5.49 -7.77 13.41
C LEU A 101 -5.48 -8.98 14.33
N PRO A 102 -6.63 -9.57 14.76
CA PRO A 102 -6.58 -10.72 15.66
C PRO A 102 -5.86 -11.93 15.05
N VAL A 103 -6.07 -12.18 13.75
CA VAL A 103 -5.44 -13.30 13.04
C VAL A 103 -3.96 -13.04 12.82
N LEU A 104 -3.58 -11.82 12.45
CA LEU A 104 -2.18 -11.43 12.28
C LEU A 104 -1.42 -11.46 13.62
N ASP A 105 -2.05 -11.02 14.71
CA ASP A 105 -1.47 -11.03 16.06
C ASP A 105 -1.24 -12.47 16.55
N GLN A 106 -2.19 -13.37 16.30
CA GLN A 106 -2.02 -14.79 16.60
C GLN A 106 -0.87 -15.41 15.80
N LEU A 107 -0.79 -15.14 14.49
CA LEU A 107 0.30 -15.66 13.64
C LEU A 107 1.68 -15.14 14.05
N LEU A 108 1.77 -13.86 14.47
CA LEU A 108 3.02 -13.27 14.95
C LEU A 108 3.42 -13.83 16.32
N THR A 109 2.46 -14.09 17.21
CA THR A 109 2.70 -14.70 18.51
C THR A 109 3.18 -16.15 18.36
N GLU A 110 2.58 -16.92 17.45
CA GLU A 110 3.00 -18.29 17.15
C GLU A 110 4.41 -18.36 16.56
N GLN A 111 4.84 -17.36 15.77
CA GLN A 111 6.22 -17.28 15.28
C GLN A 111 7.24 -17.00 16.40
N GLU A 112 6.90 -16.20 17.40
CA GLU A 112 7.80 -15.89 18.51
C GLU A 112 8.03 -17.08 19.46
N ASP A 113 7.08 -18.01 19.55
CA ASP A 113 7.18 -19.21 20.37
C ASP A 113 7.99 -20.33 19.66
N ASP A 114 7.89 -20.44 18.33
CA ASP A 114 8.70 -21.39 17.53
C ASP A 114 10.20 -21.01 17.54
N ASP A 115 10.50 -19.71 17.57
CA ASP A 115 11.88 -19.19 17.68
C ASP A 115 12.51 -19.39 19.10
N ARG A 116 11.71 -19.76 20.11
CA ARG A 116 12.18 -19.99 21.50
C ARG A 116 12.42 -21.46 21.86
N GLU A 117 12.02 -22.40 21.01
CA GLU A 117 12.20 -23.85 21.22
C GLU A 117 13.40 -24.47 20.46
N THR A 118 14.36 -23.66 19.99
CA THR A 118 15.65 -24.13 19.42
C THR A 118 16.87 -23.63 20.19
#